data_AF-A0A5D2VCC2-F1
#
_entry.id   AF-A0A5D2VCC2-F1
#
_cell.length_a   1.000
_cell.length_b   1.000
_cell.length_c   1.000
_cell.angle_alpha   90.00
_cell.angle_beta   90.00
_cell.angle_gamma   90.00
#
_symmetry.space_group_name_H-M   'P 1'
#
loop_
_entity.id
_entity.type
_entity.pdbx_description
1 polymer ?
#
loop_
_entity_poly.entity_id
_entity_poly.type
_entity_poly.pdbx_seq_one_letter_code
_entity_poly.pdbx_strand_id
1 'polypeptide(L)'
;MMANKKAACCGFMLMWLLARKLFGKKLSLEQSSFSQQGMEASIKRLLAEKEELAMQLTNSLLEMEEEKAIQCAREKASIEAIEEKRKLYNSQITSLSEKLSEVLSLCRSNFFLWKGILPSQQRKRQTLSLWLKASVQDLASCAASRAMAEAAKSISPPNTAYQFEVSCRALSGDRSPQAHLLKVTSPSALPQIFKNVMSASMLVDIVKCVATFFREDVDLAIKYLENLTKVPRFDMLIMFLSPTE
;
A
#
# COMPACT_ATOMS: atom_id res chain seq x y z
N MET A 1 -42.94 0.37 -95.38
CA MET A 1 -41.49 0.60 -95.10
C MET A 1 -41.22 1.38 -93.79
N MET A 2 -42.14 2.22 -93.29
CA MET A 2 -41.96 3.02 -92.05
C MET A 2 -42.05 2.23 -90.73
N ALA A 3 -42.86 1.15 -90.67
CA ALA A 3 -43.08 0.38 -89.44
C ALA A 3 -41.83 -0.40 -88.97
N ASN A 4 -40.99 -0.85 -89.91
CA ASN A 4 -39.80 -1.67 -89.61
C ASN A 4 -38.67 -0.84 -88.98
N LYS A 5 -38.53 0.45 -89.35
CA LYS A 5 -37.54 1.36 -88.76
C LYS A 5 -37.84 1.72 -87.30
N LYS A 6 -39.11 1.93 -86.95
CA LYS A 6 -39.52 2.20 -85.55
C LYS A 6 -39.29 0.98 -84.66
N ALA A 7 -39.61 -0.22 -85.14
CA ALA A 7 -39.35 -1.47 -84.41
C ALA A 7 -37.85 -1.68 -84.15
N ALA A 8 -37.00 -1.40 -85.15
CA ALA A 8 -35.54 -1.47 -84.99
C ALA A 8 -35.02 -0.46 -83.95
N CYS A 9 -35.45 0.80 -83.98
CA CYS A 9 -35.06 1.81 -82.99
C CYS A 9 -35.50 1.43 -81.56
N CYS A 10 -36.72 0.92 -81.38
CA CYS A 10 -37.18 0.43 -80.08
C CYS A 10 -36.35 -0.76 -79.59
N GLY A 11 -35.98 -1.68 -80.48
CA GLY A 11 -35.11 -2.82 -80.16
C GLY A 11 -33.72 -2.39 -79.68
N PHE A 12 -33.07 -1.47 -80.39
CA PHE A 12 -31.77 -0.91 -79.98
C PHE A 12 -31.85 -0.15 -78.66
N MET A 13 -32.92 0.61 -78.44
CA MET A 13 -33.12 1.36 -77.19
C MET A 13 -33.34 0.41 -76.00
N LEU A 14 -34.11 -0.67 -76.17
CA LEU A 14 -34.28 -1.71 -75.16
C LEU A 14 -32.95 -2.42 -74.87
N MET A 15 -32.20 -2.78 -75.91
CA MET A 15 -30.90 -3.44 -75.78
C MET A 15 -29.89 -2.53 -75.03
N TRP A 16 -29.86 -1.24 -75.34
CA TRP A 16 -29.01 -0.27 -74.64
C TRP A 16 -29.42 -0.12 -73.16
N LEU A 17 -30.72 -0.08 -72.86
CA LEU A 17 -31.22 0.00 -71.48
C LEU A 17 -30.87 -1.25 -70.65
N LEU A 18 -30.97 -2.44 -71.27
CA LEU A 18 -30.58 -3.71 -70.66
C LEU A 18 -29.07 -3.76 -70.44
N ALA A 19 -28.27 -3.36 -71.43
CA ALA A 19 -26.81 -3.29 -71.32
C ALA A 19 -26.39 -2.34 -70.18
N ARG A 20 -27.00 -1.16 -70.08
CA ARG A 20 -26.74 -0.20 -68.99
C ARG A 20 -27.10 -0.77 -67.60
N LYS A 21 -28.24 -1.46 -67.48
CA LYS A 21 -28.64 -2.12 -66.22
C LYS A 21 -27.71 -3.27 -65.84
N LEU A 22 -27.30 -4.10 -66.80
CA LEU A 22 -26.36 -5.19 -66.58
C LEU A 22 -24.98 -4.69 -66.17
N PHE A 23 -24.49 -3.63 -66.81
CA PHE A 23 -23.20 -3.02 -66.47
C PHE A 23 -23.21 -2.40 -65.07
N GLY A 24 -24.29 -1.68 -64.70
CA GLY A 24 -24.45 -1.14 -63.34
C GLY A 24 -24.49 -2.22 -62.26
N LYS A 25 -25.21 -3.33 -62.51
CA LYS A 25 -25.24 -4.48 -61.60
C LYS A 25 -23.86 -5.14 -61.46
N LYS A 26 -23.11 -5.28 -62.56
CA LYS A 26 -21.76 -5.83 -62.56
C LYS A 26 -20.81 -4.97 -61.71
N LEU A 27 -20.83 -3.65 -61.90
CA LEU A 27 -20.01 -2.72 -61.12
C LEU A 27 -20.32 -2.81 -59.62
N SER A 28 -21.60 -2.88 -59.25
CA SER A 28 -22.02 -3.01 -57.86
C SER A 28 -21.64 -4.36 -57.24
N LEU A 29 -21.68 -5.44 -58.02
CA LEU A 29 -21.25 -6.78 -57.59
C LEU A 29 -19.73 -6.80 -57.31
N GLU A 30 -18.94 -6.24 -58.22
CA GLU A 30 -17.48 -6.12 -58.09
C GLU A 30 -17.07 -5.24 -56.88
N GLN A 31 -17.80 -4.14 -56.65
CA GLN A 31 -17.57 -3.31 -55.48
C GLN A 31 -17.91 -4.03 -54.17
N SER A 32 -19.00 -4.82 -54.17
CA SER A 32 -19.41 -5.64 -53.04
C SER A 32 -18.43 -6.79 -52.76
N SER A 33 -17.92 -7.46 -53.80
CA SER A 33 -16.95 -8.55 -53.64
C SER A 33 -15.61 -8.05 -53.10
N PHE A 34 -15.14 -6.90 -53.58
CA PHE A 34 -13.95 -6.24 -53.05
C PHE A 34 -14.12 -5.85 -51.57
N SER A 35 -15.26 -5.26 -51.21
CA SER A 35 -15.56 -4.93 -49.81
C SER A 35 -15.63 -6.17 -48.93
N GLN A 36 -16.24 -7.26 -49.42
CA GLN A 36 -16.30 -8.53 -48.72
C GLN A 36 -14.90 -9.12 -48.48
N GLN A 37 -14.03 -9.10 -49.49
CA GLN A 37 -12.66 -9.58 -49.38
C GLN A 37 -11.84 -8.78 -48.35
N GLY A 38 -12.03 -7.45 -48.31
CA GLY A 38 -11.40 -6.58 -47.31
C GLY A 38 -11.85 -6.90 -45.87
N MET A 39 -13.16 -7.17 -45.68
CA MET A 39 -13.67 -7.62 -44.39
C MET A 39 -13.10 -8.99 -44.01
N GLU A 40 -13.03 -9.92 -44.97
CA GLU A 40 -12.49 -11.26 -44.73
C GLU A 40 -11.02 -11.22 -44.30
N ALA A 41 -10.21 -10.35 -44.92
CA ALA A 41 -8.82 -10.13 -44.52
C ALA A 41 -8.70 -9.51 -43.11
N SER A 42 -9.60 -8.59 -42.76
CA SER A 42 -9.62 -7.96 -41.44
C SER A 42 -10.01 -8.96 -40.35
N ILE A 43 -10.99 -9.84 -40.61
CA ILE A 43 -11.39 -10.92 -39.70
C ILE A 43 -10.24 -11.89 -39.48
N LYS A 44 -9.54 -12.30 -40.54
CA LYS A 44 -8.37 -13.18 -40.44
C LYS A 44 -7.26 -12.57 -39.58
N ARG A 45 -7.01 -11.27 -39.72
CA ARG A 45 -6.03 -10.55 -38.89
C ARG A 45 -6.43 -10.50 -37.42
N LEU A 46 -7.68 -10.12 -37.13
CA LEU A 46 -8.20 -10.07 -35.76
C LEU A 46 -8.21 -11.44 -35.09
N LEU A 47 -8.43 -12.51 -35.85
CA LEU A 47 -8.36 -13.88 -35.35
C LEU A 47 -6.93 -14.23 -34.93
N ALA A 48 -5.93 -13.90 -35.74
CA ALA A 48 -4.52 -14.10 -35.38
C ALA A 48 -4.11 -13.27 -34.16
N GLU A 49 -4.52 -12.00 -34.09
CA GLU A 49 -4.26 -11.14 -32.92
C GLU A 49 -4.92 -11.69 -31.65
N LYS A 50 -6.13 -12.24 -31.75
CA LYS A 50 -6.81 -12.89 -30.63
C LYS A 50 -6.04 -14.13 -30.15
N GLU A 51 -5.54 -14.96 -31.06
CA GLU A 51 -4.75 -16.15 -30.70
C GLU A 51 -3.42 -15.76 -30.03
N GLU A 52 -2.75 -14.74 -30.55
CA GLU A 52 -1.53 -14.20 -29.94
C GLU A 52 -1.79 -13.67 -28.52
N LEU A 53 -2.84 -12.86 -28.33
CA LEU A 53 -3.21 -12.35 -27.01
C LEU A 53 -3.61 -13.47 -26.05
N ALA A 54 -4.31 -14.50 -26.54
CA ALA A 54 -4.67 -15.66 -25.72
C ALA A 54 -3.42 -16.43 -25.26
N MET A 55 -2.42 -16.57 -26.13
CA MET A 55 -1.13 -17.19 -25.80
C MET A 55 -0.35 -16.35 -24.80
N GLN A 56 -0.27 -15.03 -25.00
CA GLN A 56 0.38 -14.10 -24.07
C GLN A 56 -0.26 -14.14 -22.68
N LEU A 57 -1.60 -14.08 -22.62
CA LEU A 57 -2.34 -14.15 -21.36
C LEU A 57 -2.11 -15.48 -20.64
N THR A 58 -2.03 -16.58 -21.40
CA THR A 58 -1.73 -17.92 -20.84
C THR A 58 -0.31 -17.98 -20.26
N ASN A 59 0.68 -17.47 -20.99
CA ASN A 59 2.08 -17.42 -20.52
C ASN A 59 2.20 -16.56 -19.25
N SER A 60 1.63 -15.35 -19.25
CA SER A 60 1.67 -14.48 -18.07
C SER A 60 0.95 -15.08 -16.85
N LEU A 61 -0.15 -15.81 -17.06
CA LEU A 61 -0.84 -16.50 -15.96
C LEU A 61 0.00 -17.65 -15.40
N LEU A 62 0.68 -18.40 -16.26
CA LEU A 62 1.59 -19.47 -15.85
C LEU A 62 2.78 -18.92 -15.05
N GLU A 63 3.43 -17.86 -15.55
CA GLU A 63 4.53 -17.18 -14.85
C GLU A 63 4.11 -16.68 -13.46
N MET A 64 2.93 -16.07 -13.35
CA MET A 64 2.39 -15.61 -12.07
C MET A 64 2.14 -16.76 -11.09
N GLU A 65 1.60 -17.89 -11.55
CA GLU A 65 1.36 -19.06 -10.70
C GLU A 65 2.67 -19.73 -10.26
N GLU A 66 3.69 -19.75 -11.12
CA GLU A 66 5.03 -20.23 -10.76
C GLU A 66 5.69 -19.33 -9.70
N GLU A 67 5.65 -18.01 -9.89
CA GLU A 67 6.16 -17.05 -8.92
C GLU A 67 5.43 -17.16 -7.57
N LYS A 68 4.11 -17.33 -7.58
CA LYS A 68 3.31 -17.58 -6.37
C LYS A 68 3.74 -18.86 -5.66
N ALA A 69 3.99 -19.94 -6.39
CA ALA A 69 4.44 -21.21 -5.80
C ALA A 69 5.82 -21.08 -5.16
N ILE A 70 6.76 -20.41 -5.83
CA ILE A 70 8.10 -20.13 -5.31
C ILE A 70 8.01 -19.24 -4.06
N GLN A 71 7.19 -18.20 -4.11
CA GLN A 71 7.02 -17.28 -2.99
C GLN A 71 6.39 -17.98 -1.77
N CYS A 72 5.36 -18.80 -1.99
CA CYS A 72 4.73 -19.60 -0.93
C CYS A 72 5.75 -20.54 -0.25
N ALA A 73 6.61 -21.21 -1.02
CA ALA A 73 7.66 -22.06 -0.47
C ALA A 73 8.67 -21.27 0.38
N ARG A 74 9.09 -20.08 -0.09
CA ARG A 74 10.01 -19.19 0.65
C ARG A 74 9.40 -18.68 1.94
N GLU A 75 8.13 -18.27 1.91
CA GLU A 75 7.41 -17.80 3.10
C GLU A 75 7.24 -18.92 4.12
N LYS A 76 6.85 -20.12 3.67
CA LYS A 76 6.73 -21.29 4.54
C LYS A 76 8.04 -21.63 5.24
N ALA A 77 9.15 -21.68 4.49
CA ALA A 77 10.48 -21.95 5.07
C ALA A 77 10.91 -20.86 6.07
N SER A 78 10.58 -19.59 5.80
CA SER A 78 10.88 -18.48 6.69
C SER A 78 10.10 -18.57 8.01
N ILE A 79 8.81 -18.94 7.94
CA ILE A 79 7.96 -19.15 9.11
C ILE A 79 8.51 -20.28 9.98
N GLU A 80 8.87 -21.41 9.37
CA GLU A 80 9.42 -22.58 10.09
C GLU A 80 10.73 -22.23 10.80
N ALA A 81 11.63 -21.49 10.14
CA ALA A 81 12.88 -21.02 10.76
C ALA A 81 12.65 -20.08 11.97
N ILE A 82 11.61 -19.25 11.91
CA ILE A 82 11.21 -18.39 13.03
C ILE A 82 10.66 -19.23 14.19
N GLU A 83 9.85 -20.25 13.88
CA GLU A 83 9.28 -21.14 14.88
C GLU A 83 10.36 -21.92 15.65
N GLU A 84 11.37 -22.45 14.95
CA GLU A 84 12.50 -23.14 15.58
C GLU A 84 13.33 -22.21 16.47
N LYS A 85 13.59 -20.97 16.02
CA LYS A 85 14.23 -19.95 16.86
C LYS A 85 13.41 -19.63 18.11
N ARG A 86 12.08 -19.55 17.98
CA ARG A 86 11.17 -19.34 19.11
C ARG A 86 11.25 -20.49 20.12
N LYS A 87 11.26 -21.74 19.65
CA LYS A 87 11.44 -22.93 20.50
C LYS A 87 12.77 -22.88 21.26
N LEU A 88 13.86 -22.54 20.57
CA LEU A 88 15.18 -22.37 21.17
C LEU A 88 15.18 -21.30 22.28
N TYR A 89 14.63 -20.11 22.00
CA TYR A 89 14.57 -19.03 23.00
C TYR A 89 13.72 -19.42 24.20
N ASN A 90 12.58 -20.08 24.00
CA ASN A 90 11.76 -20.58 25.10
C ASN A 90 12.54 -21.57 25.98
N SER A 91 13.28 -22.51 25.40
CA SER A 91 14.14 -23.44 26.16
C SER A 91 15.23 -22.70 26.95
N GLN A 92 15.86 -21.67 26.37
CA GLN A 92 16.85 -20.84 27.07
C GLN A 92 16.22 -20.07 28.25
N ILE A 93 15.03 -19.49 28.06
CA ILE A 93 14.30 -18.79 29.12
C ILE A 93 13.99 -19.74 30.27
N THR A 94 13.52 -20.96 29.99
CA THR A 94 13.26 -21.97 31.02
C THR A 94 14.53 -22.33 31.79
N SER A 95 15.64 -22.63 31.09
CA SER A 95 16.92 -22.96 31.74
C SER A 95 17.47 -21.81 32.58
N LEU A 96 17.39 -20.57 32.09
CA LEU A 96 17.79 -19.38 32.86
C LEU A 96 16.90 -19.20 34.10
N SER A 97 15.60 -19.44 33.96
CA SER A 97 14.65 -19.34 35.08
C SER A 97 14.93 -20.38 36.16
N GLU A 98 15.29 -21.60 35.79
CA GLU A 98 15.73 -22.65 36.72
C GLU A 98 17.00 -22.25 37.47
N LYS A 99 18.03 -21.79 36.75
CA LYS A 99 19.28 -21.29 37.36
C LYS A 99 19.03 -20.12 38.31
N LEU A 100 18.16 -19.18 37.93
CA LEU A 100 17.77 -18.07 38.80
C LEU A 100 17.04 -18.56 40.06
N SER A 101 16.15 -19.55 39.94
CA SER A 101 15.48 -20.17 41.07
C SER A 101 16.48 -20.81 42.05
N GLU A 102 17.48 -21.51 41.52
CA GLU A 102 18.55 -22.11 42.31
C GLU A 102 19.35 -21.06 43.09
N VAL A 103 19.77 -19.98 42.41
CA VAL A 103 20.48 -18.84 43.05
C VAL A 103 19.61 -18.17 44.12
N LEU A 104 18.31 -17.98 43.85
CA LEU A 104 17.37 -17.44 44.83
C LEU A 104 17.22 -18.36 46.04
N SER A 105 17.23 -19.68 45.85
CA SER A 105 17.19 -20.65 46.94
C SER A 105 18.47 -20.60 47.80
N LEU A 106 19.64 -20.53 47.17
CA LEU A 106 20.94 -20.39 47.83
C LEU A 106 21.04 -19.08 48.62
N CYS A 107 20.65 -17.95 48.02
CA CYS A 107 20.57 -16.67 48.70
C CYS A 107 19.59 -16.71 49.89
N ARG A 108 18.45 -17.40 49.76
CA ARG A 108 17.49 -17.56 50.85
C ARG A 108 18.07 -18.40 52.00
N SER A 109 18.76 -19.50 51.73
CA SER A 109 19.41 -20.34 52.75
C SER A 109 20.57 -19.62 53.43
N ASN A 110 21.42 -18.94 52.67
CA ASN A 110 22.53 -18.15 53.20
C ASN A 110 22.04 -16.92 54.00
N PHE A 111 20.89 -16.35 53.63
CA PHE A 111 20.26 -15.28 54.40
C PHE A 111 19.87 -15.72 55.81
N PHE A 112 19.42 -16.97 56.02
CA PHE A 112 19.15 -17.50 57.37
C PHE A 112 20.43 -17.73 58.18
N LEU A 113 21.50 -18.19 57.53
CA LEU A 113 22.81 -18.38 58.16
C LEU A 113 23.41 -17.04 58.64
N TRP A 114 23.30 -15.98 57.82
CA TRP A 114 23.74 -14.63 58.17
C TRP A 114 22.85 -13.91 59.19
N LYS A 115 21.60 -14.36 59.37
CA LYS A 115 20.66 -13.79 60.35
C LYS A 115 21.03 -14.15 61.80
N GLY A 116 21.79 -15.23 62.00
CA GLY A 116 22.28 -15.65 63.32
C GLY A 116 23.52 -14.89 63.82
N ILE A 117 24.19 -14.11 62.96
CA ILE A 117 25.53 -13.55 63.26
C ILE A 117 25.53 -12.01 63.40
N LEU A 118 24.49 -11.25 63.02
CA LEU A 118 24.58 -9.78 63.03
C LEU A 118 23.32 -9.01 63.49
N PRO A 119 23.42 -8.16 64.54
CA PRO A 119 22.39 -7.20 64.91
C PRO A 119 22.50 -5.92 64.06
N SER A 120 21.52 -5.67 63.17
CA SER A 120 21.16 -4.34 62.55
C SER A 120 20.38 -4.41 61.21
N GLN A 121 19.77 -5.55 60.84
CA GLN A 121 19.28 -5.84 59.48
C GLN A 121 18.00 -5.09 58.99
N GLN A 122 17.31 -4.31 59.82
CA GLN A 122 16.05 -3.66 59.39
C GLN A 122 16.26 -2.54 58.36
N ARG A 123 17.41 -1.84 58.39
CA ARG A 123 17.69 -0.71 57.48
C ARG A 123 18.14 -1.18 56.08
N LYS A 124 18.92 -2.26 55.98
CA LYS A 124 19.46 -2.77 54.70
C LYS A 124 18.41 -3.43 53.81
N ARG A 125 17.40 -4.11 54.38
CA ARG A 125 16.32 -4.75 53.60
C ARG A 125 15.40 -3.76 52.89
N GLN A 126 15.07 -2.63 53.53
CA GLN A 126 14.29 -1.56 52.89
C GLN A 126 15.09 -0.91 51.77
N THR A 127 16.38 -0.68 51.99
CA THR A 127 17.28 -0.05 51.01
C THR A 127 17.47 -0.92 49.75
N LEU A 128 17.66 -2.24 49.90
CA LEU A 128 17.77 -3.17 48.76
C LEU A 128 16.46 -3.35 47.99
N SER A 129 15.31 -3.36 48.67
CA SER A 129 14.00 -3.41 48.01
C SER A 129 13.70 -2.13 47.23
N LEU A 130 14.07 -0.96 47.77
CA LEU A 130 13.97 0.32 47.08
C LEU A 130 14.93 0.38 45.89
N TRP A 131 16.15 -0.12 46.03
CA TRP A 131 17.15 -0.15 44.96
C TRP A 131 16.77 -1.10 43.82
N LEU A 132 16.23 -2.29 44.13
CA LEU A 132 15.71 -3.21 43.11
C LEU A 132 14.47 -2.63 42.40
N LYS A 133 13.57 -1.95 43.12
CA LYS A 133 12.42 -1.27 42.50
C LYS A 133 12.86 -0.13 41.59
N ALA A 134 13.82 0.69 42.03
CA ALA A 134 14.40 1.75 41.21
C ALA A 134 15.10 1.18 39.97
N SER A 135 15.89 0.10 40.14
CA SER A 135 16.60 -0.55 39.04
C SER A 135 15.66 -1.18 37.99
N VAL A 136 14.57 -1.82 38.43
CA VAL A 136 13.54 -2.35 37.53
C VAL A 136 12.79 -1.22 36.83
N GLN A 137 12.52 -0.11 37.52
CA GLN A 137 11.82 1.04 36.95
C GLN A 137 12.69 1.82 35.95
N ASP A 138 14.00 1.93 36.21
CA ASP A 138 14.97 2.50 35.27
C ASP A 138 15.15 1.61 34.04
N LEU A 139 15.23 0.28 34.22
CA LEU A 139 15.30 -0.68 33.11
C LEU A 139 14.03 -0.60 32.25
N ALA A 140 12.85 -0.55 32.88
CA ALA A 140 11.58 -0.39 32.18
C ALA A 140 11.51 0.95 31.42
N SER A 141 11.98 2.05 32.03
CA SER A 141 12.01 3.37 31.40
C SER A 141 13.00 3.42 30.22
N CYS A 142 14.15 2.75 30.34
CA CYS A 142 15.13 2.63 29.26
C CYS A 142 14.62 1.74 28.13
N ALA A 143 13.93 0.63 28.44
CA ALA A 143 13.31 -0.24 27.46
C ALA A 143 12.16 0.48 26.72
N ALA A 144 11.31 1.21 27.44
CA ALA A 144 10.26 2.03 26.84
C ALA A 144 10.84 3.14 25.94
N SER A 145 11.89 3.83 26.39
CA SER A 145 12.56 4.87 25.59
C SER A 145 13.24 4.28 24.35
N ARG A 146 13.83 3.08 24.44
CA ARG A 146 14.39 2.38 23.28
C ARG A 146 13.31 1.88 22.33
N ALA A 147 12.18 1.38 22.83
CA ALA A 147 11.05 0.97 22.00
C ALA A 147 10.44 2.17 21.26
N MET A 148 10.33 3.33 21.93
CA MET A 148 9.91 4.59 21.31
C MET A 148 10.91 5.07 20.26
N ALA A 149 12.22 4.97 20.52
CA ALA A 149 13.27 5.36 19.58
C ALA A 149 13.42 4.38 18.39
N GLU A 150 13.13 3.10 18.58
CA GLU A 150 13.07 2.08 17.53
C GLU A 150 11.81 2.25 16.67
N ALA A 151 10.65 2.55 17.28
CA ALA A 151 9.43 2.88 16.57
C ALA A 151 9.56 4.18 15.75
N ALA A 152 10.36 5.15 16.22
CA ALA A 152 10.69 6.36 15.48
C ALA A 152 11.61 6.10 14.27
N LYS A 153 12.40 5.01 14.27
CA LYS A 153 13.35 4.66 13.19
C LYS A 153 12.72 3.90 12.01
N SER A 154 11.51 3.35 12.15
CA SER A 154 10.86 2.56 11.10
C SER A 154 10.00 3.38 10.13
N ILE A 155 9.90 4.70 10.32
CA ILE A 155 9.10 5.59 9.48
C ILE A 155 10.04 6.28 8.48
N SER A 156 10.32 5.62 7.37
CA SER A 156 10.91 6.31 6.21
C SER A 156 9.91 7.36 5.69
N PRO A 157 10.38 8.51 5.17
CA PRO A 157 9.52 9.56 4.67
C PRO A 157 8.62 8.99 3.56
N PRO A 158 7.29 9.00 3.72
CA PRO A 158 6.38 8.43 2.75
C PRO A 158 6.50 9.19 1.43
N ASN A 159 6.88 8.48 0.36
CA ASN A 159 7.09 9.07 -0.96
C ASN A 159 5.78 9.18 -1.77
N THR A 160 4.68 8.63 -1.24
CA THR A 160 3.36 8.63 -1.89
C THR A 160 2.24 8.87 -0.88
N ALA A 161 1.13 9.49 -1.32
CA ALA A 161 -0.05 9.74 -0.48
C ALA A 161 -0.59 8.45 0.16
N TYR A 162 -0.54 7.34 -0.54
CA TYR A 162 -1.01 6.05 -0.05
C TYR A 162 -0.17 5.54 1.13
N GLN A 163 1.16 5.63 1.05
CA GLN A 163 2.04 5.26 2.16
C GLN A 163 1.79 6.14 3.39
N PHE A 164 1.61 7.45 3.16
CA PHE A 164 1.25 8.36 4.24
C PHE A 164 -0.10 8.01 4.86
N GLU A 165 -1.12 7.71 4.05
CA GLU A 165 -2.46 7.37 4.53
C GLU A 165 -2.45 6.11 5.40
N VAL A 166 -1.80 5.04 4.94
CA VAL A 166 -1.70 3.77 5.67
C VAL A 166 -1.00 4.00 7.02
N SER A 167 0.11 4.75 7.03
CA SER A 167 0.84 5.08 8.27
C SER A 167 0.04 6.02 9.19
N CYS A 168 -0.64 7.04 8.67
CA CYS A 168 -1.48 7.91 9.48
C CYS A 168 -2.68 7.18 10.07
N ARG A 169 -3.34 6.32 9.28
CA ARG A 169 -4.51 5.54 9.72
C ARG A 169 -4.12 4.53 10.79
N ALA A 170 -2.98 3.86 10.64
CA ALA A 170 -2.44 2.95 11.65
C ALA A 170 -2.14 3.63 12.99
N LEU A 171 -1.93 4.95 12.99
CA LEU A 171 -1.61 5.77 14.16
C LEU A 171 -2.79 6.65 14.62
N SER A 172 -3.98 6.49 14.05
CA SER A 172 -5.16 7.34 14.29
C SER A 172 -5.66 7.39 15.75
N GLY A 173 -5.17 6.50 16.62
CA GLY A 173 -5.45 6.50 18.06
C GLY A 173 -4.49 7.34 18.91
N ASP A 174 -3.24 7.56 18.47
CA ASP A 174 -2.19 8.22 19.25
C ASP A 174 -1.60 9.42 18.49
N ARG A 175 -1.80 10.62 19.04
CA ARG A 175 -1.43 11.88 18.36
C ARG A 175 0.08 12.19 18.36
N SER A 176 0.86 11.58 19.24
CA SER A 176 2.32 11.80 19.35
C SER A 176 3.10 11.11 18.21
N PRO A 177 2.88 9.81 17.90
CA PRO A 177 3.45 9.16 16.72
C PRO A 177 3.05 9.81 15.39
N GLN A 178 1.81 10.29 15.27
CA GLN A 178 1.33 10.98 14.07
C GLN A 178 2.07 12.32 13.85
N ALA A 179 2.32 13.07 14.92
CA ALA A 179 3.11 14.31 14.86
C ALA A 179 4.57 14.02 14.47
N HIS A 180 5.13 12.90 14.92
CA HIS A 180 6.46 12.48 14.50
C HIS A 180 6.51 12.12 13.01
N LEU A 181 5.55 11.32 12.51
CA LEU A 181 5.40 11.01 11.08
C LEU A 181 5.27 12.29 10.23
N LEU A 182 4.50 13.27 10.71
CA LEU A 182 4.38 14.56 10.05
C LEU A 182 5.71 15.31 10.06
N LYS A 183 6.42 15.37 11.19
CA LYS A 183 7.76 16.01 11.31
C LYS A 183 8.83 15.36 10.40
N VAL A 184 8.76 14.05 10.16
CA VAL A 184 9.64 13.37 9.18
C VAL A 184 9.23 13.70 7.73
N THR A 185 7.95 14.00 7.50
CA THR A 185 7.42 14.43 6.20
C THR A 185 7.57 15.94 6.05
N SER A 186 8.65 16.41 5.42
CA SER A 186 8.90 17.86 5.29
C SER A 186 7.69 18.64 4.73
N PRO A 187 7.40 19.88 5.20
CA PRO A 187 6.23 20.65 4.77
C PRO A 187 6.15 20.83 3.25
N SER A 188 7.28 21.02 2.58
CA SER A 188 7.40 21.18 1.14
C SER A 188 7.13 19.90 0.33
N ALA A 189 7.17 18.73 0.97
CA ALA A 189 6.85 17.46 0.32
C ALA A 189 5.34 17.21 0.25
N LEU A 190 4.52 17.84 1.11
CA LEU A 190 3.07 17.62 1.14
C LEU A 190 2.38 17.86 -0.22
N PRO A 191 2.63 18.98 -0.94
CA PRO A 191 2.00 19.20 -2.25
C PRO A 191 2.37 18.11 -3.27
N GLN A 192 3.58 17.58 -3.19
CA GLN A 192 4.11 16.56 -4.11
C GLN A 192 3.62 15.15 -3.77
N ILE A 193 3.44 14.86 -2.49
CA ILE A 193 2.90 13.59 -2.01
C ILE A 193 1.41 13.49 -2.37
N PHE A 194 0.67 14.59 -2.19
CA PHE A 194 -0.79 14.59 -2.24
C PHE A 194 -1.43 15.04 -3.55
N LYS A 195 -0.66 15.53 -4.53
CA LYS A 195 -1.07 15.91 -5.91
C LYS A 195 -2.58 15.94 -6.15
N ASN A 196 -3.17 14.78 -6.45
CA ASN A 196 -4.60 14.60 -6.71
C ASN A 196 -5.27 13.55 -5.80
N VAL A 197 -4.65 13.16 -4.69
CA VAL A 197 -5.07 11.98 -3.91
C VAL A 197 -5.48 12.35 -2.48
N MET A 198 -5.38 13.63 -2.08
CA MET A 198 -5.85 14.07 -0.76
C MET A 198 -7.38 13.97 -0.64
N SER A 199 -7.84 13.42 0.48
CA SER A 199 -9.25 13.34 0.88
C SER A 199 -9.55 14.29 2.06
N ALA A 200 -10.83 14.60 2.27
CA ALA A 200 -11.28 15.52 3.32
C ALA A 200 -10.93 15.00 4.72
N SER A 201 -11.10 13.70 4.98
CA SER A 201 -10.74 13.08 6.25
C SER A 201 -9.24 13.18 6.54
N MET A 202 -8.38 12.98 5.53
CA MET A 202 -6.93 13.13 5.69
C MET A 202 -6.53 14.57 6.00
N LEU A 203 -7.19 15.54 5.35
CA LEU A 203 -6.94 16.96 5.63
C LEU A 203 -7.27 17.29 7.10
N VAL A 204 -8.42 16.84 7.59
CA VAL A 204 -8.85 17.03 8.99
C VAL A 204 -7.87 16.36 9.96
N ASP A 205 -7.41 15.15 9.67
CA ASP A 205 -6.45 14.43 10.51
C ASP A 205 -5.09 15.13 10.57
N ILE A 206 -4.60 15.63 9.43
CA ILE A 206 -3.35 16.41 9.38
C ILE A 206 -3.49 17.71 10.16
N VAL A 207 -4.60 18.45 10.00
CA VAL A 207 -4.83 19.71 10.73
C VAL A 207 -4.90 19.46 12.24
N LYS A 208 -5.62 18.41 12.67
CA LYS A 208 -5.68 18.00 14.08
C LYS A 208 -4.31 17.55 14.61
N CYS A 209 -3.47 16.98 13.76
CA CYS A 209 -2.10 16.62 14.09
C CYS A 209 -1.21 17.87 14.22
N VAL A 210 -1.32 18.85 13.32
CA VAL A 210 -0.61 20.14 13.43
C VAL A 210 -0.99 20.89 14.71
N ALA A 211 -2.25 20.84 15.10
CA ALA A 211 -2.74 21.48 16.32
C ALA A 211 -2.07 20.94 17.61
N THR A 212 -1.51 19.72 17.61
CA THR A 212 -0.90 19.13 18.82
C THR A 212 0.46 19.74 19.14
N PHE A 213 1.28 20.02 18.12
CA PHE A 213 2.60 20.62 18.26
C PHE A 213 2.61 22.13 17.95
N PHE A 214 1.45 22.72 17.66
CA PHE A 214 1.32 24.15 17.39
C PHE A 214 1.86 25.02 18.53
N ARG A 215 1.76 24.55 19.79
CA ARG A 215 2.29 25.27 20.96
C ARG A 215 3.81 25.15 21.12
N GLU A 216 4.41 24.16 20.46
CA GLU A 216 5.83 23.81 20.62
C GLU A 216 6.67 24.40 19.49
N ASP A 217 6.15 24.40 18.27
CA ASP A 217 6.85 24.88 17.07
C ASP A 217 5.88 25.56 16.10
N VAL A 218 5.63 26.84 16.36
CA VAL A 218 4.67 27.68 15.62
C VAL A 218 5.12 27.88 14.17
N ASP A 219 6.41 28.14 13.94
CA ASP A 219 6.96 28.39 12.61
C ASP A 219 6.84 27.17 11.70
N LEU A 220 7.11 25.98 12.25
CA LEU A 220 6.94 24.73 11.53
C LEU A 220 5.46 24.43 11.23
N ALA A 221 4.58 24.66 12.21
CA ALA A 221 3.14 24.47 12.04
C ALA A 221 2.55 25.39 10.96
N ILE A 222 2.95 26.67 10.94
CA ILE A 222 2.54 27.62 9.89
C ILE A 222 3.02 27.13 8.52
N LYS A 223 4.28 26.68 8.40
CA LYS A 223 4.80 26.11 7.14
C LYS A 223 4.01 24.89 6.67
N TYR A 224 3.53 24.04 7.59
CA TYR A 224 2.66 22.93 7.22
C TYR A 224 1.33 23.40 6.65
N LEU A 225 0.66 24.35 7.31
CA LEU A 225 -0.61 24.91 6.84
C LEU A 225 -0.46 25.62 5.48
N GLU A 226 0.60 26.43 5.30
CA GLU A 226 0.89 27.11 4.03
C GLU A 226 1.20 26.17 2.87
N ASN A 227 1.74 24.99 3.13
CA ASN A 227 1.98 24.01 2.07
C ASN A 227 0.75 23.13 1.81
N LEU A 228 -0.14 22.95 2.78
CA LEU A 228 -1.44 22.29 2.55
C LEU A 228 -2.31 23.10 1.59
N THR A 229 -2.31 24.43 1.68
CA THR A 229 -3.08 25.29 0.75
C THR A 229 -2.58 25.22 -0.70
N LYS A 230 -1.37 24.68 -0.94
CA LYS A 230 -0.80 24.51 -2.29
C LYS A 230 -1.19 23.17 -2.94
N VAL A 231 -1.94 22.32 -2.25
CA VAL A 231 -2.41 21.04 -2.80
C VAL A 231 -3.55 21.31 -3.80
N PRO A 232 -3.48 20.82 -5.05
CA PRO A 232 -4.47 21.11 -6.11
C PRO A 232 -5.95 20.86 -5.77
N ARG A 233 -6.23 19.97 -4.81
CA ARG A 233 -7.59 19.65 -4.33
C ARG A 233 -8.00 20.38 -3.05
N PHE A 234 -7.13 21.17 -2.44
CA PHE A 234 -7.37 21.79 -1.15
C PHE A 234 -8.65 22.62 -1.13
N ASP A 235 -8.82 23.53 -2.10
CA ASP A 235 -9.99 24.41 -2.18
C ASP A 235 -11.30 23.62 -2.32
N MET A 236 -11.26 22.53 -3.09
CA MET A 236 -12.39 21.62 -3.24
C MET A 236 -12.70 20.92 -1.92
N LEU A 237 -11.69 20.45 -1.17
CA LEU A 237 -11.88 19.74 0.09
C LEU A 237 -12.46 20.65 1.18
N ILE A 238 -11.96 21.89 1.31
CA ILE A 238 -12.46 22.86 2.29
C ILE A 238 -13.96 23.14 2.09
N MET A 239 -14.43 23.12 0.83
CA MET A 239 -15.84 23.31 0.51
C MET A 239 -16.75 22.18 1.03
N PHE A 240 -16.19 20.98 1.25
CA PHE A 240 -16.91 19.81 1.76
C PHE A 240 -16.73 19.56 3.26
N LEU A 241 -15.92 20.37 3.95
CA LEU A 241 -15.79 20.27 5.40
C LEU A 241 -16.96 20.94 6.11
N SER A 242 -17.43 20.32 7.18
CA SER A 242 -18.46 20.93 8.02
C SER A 242 -17.83 21.91 9.01
N PRO A 243 -18.56 22.94 9.49
CA PRO A 243 -18.03 23.92 10.45
C PRO A 243 -17.62 23.32 11.81
N THR A 244 -17.89 22.03 12.04
CA THR A 244 -17.75 21.35 13.33
C THR A 244 -16.50 20.46 13.40
N GLU A 245 -15.74 20.35 12.30
CA GLU A 245 -14.53 19.51 12.18
C GLU A 245 -13.23 20.26 12.45
#